data_AF-A0A2S2R8B4-F1
#
_entry.id   AF-A0A2S2R8B4-F1
#
_cell.length_a   1.000
_cell.length_b   1.000
_cell.length_c   1.000
_cell.angle_alpha   90.00
_cell.angle_beta   90.00
_cell.angle_gamma   90.00
#
_symmetry.space_group_name_H-M   'P 1'
#
loop_
_entity.id
_entity.type
_entity.pdbx_description
1 polymer ?
#
loop_
_entity_poly.entity_id
_entity_poly.type
_entity_poly.pdbx_seq_one_letter_code
_entity_poly.pdbx_strand_id
1 'polypeptide(L)'
;MESKLTHRDLYFKILDLKSNKNYKVEALYDFVLCKVDYVKEQSENYQSDLKKKLHIFMNEFDKRWQKCNRTKNRFDTIFETWLNKKFIFSEVSKSLPMSHVGRPKVLFSKACDKTKRHKTQTLRTSNSTEELVYAAQLSLKETGNVDAAKLLKEATSTTPTRALNIQRAYTAFQNVKPVQMYSEEDALALIIDAKLTKSQYTLIRLQAKQRNANIYPAYNKILEAKSQCYPKKDQVLITEISAEATLQSLLNHTVQRIFQSIENLSAYEFKNNTVVLLSKWGLDGSSGLAQYKQKFNDVQSASDSNIFLTSFVPIQIIMYSGESKEVLKEFIWKNPRTSSTKYCRPIHIQFQKETTELIQNEVSNISNQIQNLVSSIVNLGNDDFVSVKHELVLTMIDGKVCNAISDNKSAQKCYICGAGPKDMNNLNTIKQRPIDPSTLSFGLSSLHAWIRFFECLIHVAYRLGFKKWQARGDDQEMLKKKKKEIQTKFRQELGLLIDQPRPGGSGTTNDGNTARRFFSNPDVSSSITGVDKNIIVRFKVILEVISSGEKIKGVEFNNYTFETAQLFISKYPWFYL
;
A
#
# COMPACT_ATOMS: atom_id res chain seq x y z
N MET A 1 -40.04 -78.95 11.71
CA MET A 1 -38.64 -79.04 12.17
C MET A 1 -38.14 -77.64 12.45
N GLU A 2 -37.78 -77.32 13.70
CA GLU A 2 -37.24 -76.00 14.05
C GLU A 2 -35.88 -75.80 13.37
N SER A 3 -35.72 -74.75 12.58
CA SER A 3 -34.42 -74.38 12.03
C SER A 3 -33.48 -74.02 13.20
N LYS A 4 -32.31 -74.67 13.27
CA LYS A 4 -31.28 -74.40 14.29
C LYS A 4 -30.48 -73.12 13.99
N LEU A 5 -31.10 -72.13 13.34
CA LEU A 5 -30.41 -70.89 12.95
C LEU A 5 -30.52 -69.85 14.06
N THR A 6 -29.39 -69.28 14.48
CA THR A 6 -29.31 -68.23 15.50
C THR A 6 -28.95 -66.88 14.88
N HIS A 7 -29.17 -65.80 15.63
CA HIS A 7 -28.68 -64.47 15.25
C HIS A 7 -27.16 -64.45 15.08
N ARG A 8 -26.42 -65.30 15.81
CA ARG A 8 -24.97 -65.47 15.69
C ARG A 8 -24.55 -65.97 14.31
N ASP A 9 -25.32 -66.88 13.70
CA ASP A 9 -25.03 -67.40 12.36
C ASP A 9 -25.17 -66.32 11.29
N LEU A 10 -26.24 -65.50 11.39
CA LEU A 10 -26.46 -64.36 10.50
C LEU A 10 -25.42 -63.26 10.71
N TYR A 11 -25.04 -63.01 11.95
CA TYR A 11 -24.01 -62.03 12.32
C TYR A 11 -22.64 -62.37 11.71
N PHE A 12 -22.19 -63.62 11.82
CA PHE A 12 -20.93 -64.03 11.18
C PHE A 12 -20.97 -63.85 9.67
N LYS A 13 -22.10 -64.22 9.04
CA LYS A 13 -22.28 -64.00 7.60
C LYS A 13 -22.21 -62.51 7.21
N ILE A 14 -22.69 -61.59 8.05
CA ILE A 14 -22.60 -60.14 7.80
C ILE A 14 -21.16 -59.64 7.85
N LEU A 15 -20.35 -60.15 8.79
CA LEU A 15 -18.94 -59.76 8.94
C LEU A 15 -18.09 -60.15 7.72
N ASP A 16 -18.43 -61.27 7.06
CA ASP A 16 -17.73 -61.73 5.86
C ASP A 16 -18.07 -60.93 4.59
N LEU A 17 -19.13 -60.11 4.62
CA LEU A 17 -19.61 -59.36 3.45
C LEU A 17 -19.07 -57.92 3.40
N LYS A 18 -18.23 -57.62 2.39
CA LYS A 18 -17.65 -56.27 2.13
C LYS A 18 -18.55 -55.31 1.33
N SER A 19 -19.83 -55.61 1.11
CA SER A 19 -20.71 -54.89 0.16
C SER A 19 -21.81 -54.03 0.80
N ASN A 20 -22.52 -53.23 -0.02
CA ASN A 20 -23.55 -52.26 0.41
C ASN A 20 -24.81 -52.95 0.99
N LYS A 21 -25.61 -52.22 1.80
CA LYS A 21 -26.64 -52.79 2.70
C LYS A 21 -27.70 -53.68 2.02
N ASN A 22 -28.19 -53.32 0.83
CA ASN A 22 -29.18 -54.14 0.11
C ASN A 22 -28.61 -55.47 -0.38
N TYR A 23 -27.34 -55.49 -0.79
CA TYR A 23 -26.66 -56.73 -1.20
C TYR A 23 -26.45 -57.67 0.00
N LYS A 24 -26.25 -57.11 1.20
CA LYS A 24 -26.14 -57.92 2.42
C LYS A 24 -27.43 -58.66 2.76
N VAL A 25 -28.59 -58.07 2.51
CA VAL A 25 -29.88 -58.72 2.77
C VAL A 25 -30.12 -59.89 1.81
N GLU A 26 -29.84 -59.72 0.51
CA GLU A 26 -29.96 -60.82 -0.47
C GLU A 26 -28.96 -61.94 -0.14
N ALA A 27 -27.71 -61.61 0.20
CA ALA A 27 -26.71 -62.61 0.59
C ALA A 27 -27.08 -63.37 1.89
N LEU A 28 -27.79 -62.73 2.82
CA LEU A 28 -28.33 -63.39 4.01
C LEU A 28 -29.55 -64.26 3.67
N TYR A 29 -30.39 -63.82 2.74
CA TYR A 29 -31.52 -64.59 2.25
C TYR A 29 -31.05 -65.92 1.64
N ASP A 30 -30.06 -65.88 0.75
CA ASP A 30 -29.46 -67.08 0.17
C ASP A 30 -28.81 -67.98 1.22
N PHE A 31 -28.14 -67.39 2.22
CA PHE A 31 -27.52 -68.14 3.33
C PHE A 31 -28.55 -68.87 4.20
N VAL A 32 -29.69 -68.23 4.50
CA VAL A 32 -30.78 -68.86 5.26
C VAL A 32 -31.41 -69.99 4.45
N LEU A 33 -31.63 -69.80 3.15
CA LEU A 33 -32.17 -70.84 2.27
C LEU A 33 -31.24 -72.07 2.16
N CYS A 34 -29.92 -71.87 2.14
CA CYS A 34 -28.94 -72.96 2.06
C CYS A 34 -28.83 -73.76 3.38
N LYS A 35 -29.17 -73.16 4.53
CA LYS A 35 -29.09 -73.81 5.86
C LYS A 35 -30.37 -74.49 6.30
N VAL A 36 -31.44 -74.33 5.54
CA VAL A 36 -32.75 -74.91 5.81
C VAL A 36 -32.99 -75.92 4.68
N ASP A 37 -32.74 -77.21 4.94
CA ASP A 37 -32.97 -78.30 3.97
C ASP A 37 -34.48 -78.41 3.65
N TYR A 38 -34.98 -77.50 2.82
CA TYR A 38 -36.37 -77.46 2.42
C TYR A 38 -36.50 -77.23 0.92
N VAL A 39 -36.59 -78.36 0.22
CA VAL A 39 -36.97 -78.46 -1.18
C VAL A 39 -38.49 -78.55 -1.25
N LYS A 40 -39.18 -77.43 -1.59
CA LYS A 40 -40.36 -77.32 -2.49
C LYS A 40 -41.22 -76.08 -2.23
N GLU A 41 -41.62 -75.47 -3.35
CA GLU A 41 -42.71 -74.51 -3.59
C GLU A 41 -42.77 -73.25 -2.72
N GLN A 42 -42.08 -72.21 -3.21
CA GLN A 42 -42.13 -70.87 -2.63
C GLN A 42 -43.40 -70.14 -3.06
N SER A 43 -44.30 -69.84 -2.14
CA SER A 43 -45.29 -68.77 -2.37
C SER A 43 -44.55 -67.41 -2.33
N GLU A 44 -44.89 -66.47 -3.23
CA GLU A 44 -44.30 -65.11 -3.22
C GLU A 44 -44.41 -64.41 -1.86
N ASN A 45 -45.47 -64.73 -1.10
CA ASN A 45 -45.69 -64.22 0.25
C ASN A 45 -44.62 -64.69 1.25
N TYR A 46 -44.14 -65.93 1.13
CA TYR A 46 -43.07 -66.45 1.98
C TYR A 46 -41.73 -65.75 1.71
N GLN A 47 -41.41 -65.51 0.44
CA GLN A 47 -40.20 -64.76 0.05
C GLN A 47 -40.22 -63.33 0.61
N SER A 48 -41.36 -62.64 0.48
CA SER A 48 -41.53 -61.27 0.98
C SER A 48 -41.39 -61.18 2.50
N ASP A 49 -42.00 -62.12 3.24
CA ASP A 49 -41.97 -62.09 4.71
C ASP A 49 -40.57 -62.40 5.26
N LEU A 50 -39.86 -63.36 4.67
CA LEU A 50 -38.47 -63.64 5.04
C LEU A 50 -37.55 -62.43 4.76
N LYS A 51 -37.69 -61.78 3.61
CA LYS A 51 -36.92 -60.55 3.29
C LYS A 51 -37.24 -59.40 4.24
N LYS A 52 -38.49 -59.24 4.67
CA LYS A 52 -38.89 -58.27 5.69
C LYS A 52 -38.25 -58.56 7.04
N LYS A 53 -38.28 -59.81 7.50
CA LYS A 53 -37.63 -60.21 8.76
C LYS A 53 -36.12 -60.01 8.73
N LEU A 54 -35.46 -60.32 7.60
CA LEU A 54 -34.03 -60.04 7.43
C LEU A 54 -33.72 -58.54 7.44
N HIS A 55 -34.60 -57.70 6.87
CA HIS A 55 -34.47 -56.24 6.99
C HIS A 55 -34.60 -55.74 8.43
N ILE A 56 -35.55 -56.29 9.20
CA ILE A 56 -35.73 -55.97 10.61
C ILE A 56 -34.47 -56.38 11.38
N PHE A 57 -33.99 -57.61 11.17
CA PHE A 57 -32.75 -58.10 11.76
C PHE A 57 -31.55 -57.21 11.43
N MET A 58 -31.37 -56.80 10.17
CA MET A 58 -30.28 -55.91 9.75
C MET A 58 -30.35 -54.53 10.42
N ASN A 59 -31.54 -53.96 10.56
CA ASN A 59 -31.71 -52.69 11.27
C ASN A 59 -31.43 -52.82 12.77
N GLU A 60 -31.81 -53.96 13.35
CA GLU A 60 -31.51 -54.30 14.73
C GLU A 60 -30.02 -54.53 14.98
N PHE A 61 -29.33 -55.17 14.03
CA PHE A 61 -27.89 -55.34 14.02
C PHE A 61 -27.19 -53.98 13.92
N ASP A 62 -27.51 -53.14 12.93
CA ASP A 62 -26.85 -51.85 12.70
C ASP A 62 -26.92 -50.93 13.92
N LYS A 63 -28.09 -50.86 14.59
CA LYS A 63 -28.28 -50.07 15.81
C LYS A 63 -27.38 -50.57 16.95
N ARG A 64 -27.28 -51.89 17.12
CA ARG A 64 -26.43 -52.49 18.17
C ARG A 64 -24.95 -52.38 17.81
N TRP A 65 -24.61 -52.49 16.53
CA TRP A 65 -23.24 -52.37 16.01
C TRP A 65 -22.71 -50.96 16.22
N GLN A 66 -23.53 -49.94 15.98
CA GLN A 66 -23.21 -48.54 16.31
C GLN A 66 -23.00 -48.32 17.82
N LYS A 67 -23.83 -48.92 18.69
CA LYS A 67 -23.68 -48.81 20.15
C LYS A 67 -22.37 -49.42 20.67
N CYS A 68 -21.81 -50.39 19.97
CA CYS A 68 -20.50 -50.99 20.28
C CYS A 68 -19.33 -50.32 19.54
N ASN A 69 -19.52 -49.10 19.00
CA ASN A 69 -18.53 -48.39 18.18
C ASN A 69 -17.98 -49.23 17.01
N ARG A 70 -18.80 -50.15 16.48
CA ARG A 70 -18.43 -51.07 15.39
C ARG A 70 -17.22 -51.97 15.72
N THR A 71 -16.99 -52.27 17.00
CA THR A 71 -15.90 -53.16 17.46
C THR A 71 -16.43 -54.56 17.74
N LYS A 72 -15.89 -55.56 17.04
CA LYS A 72 -16.30 -56.98 17.14
C LYS A 72 -16.29 -57.52 18.57
N ASN A 73 -15.13 -57.47 19.24
CA ASN A 73 -14.97 -58.02 20.59
C ASN A 73 -16.00 -57.42 21.58
N ARG A 74 -16.25 -56.11 21.47
CA ARG A 74 -17.21 -55.41 22.32
C ARG A 74 -18.66 -55.77 22.02
N PHE A 75 -18.98 -56.05 20.75
CA PHE A 75 -20.30 -56.51 20.34
C PHE A 75 -20.58 -57.94 20.84
N ASP A 76 -19.60 -58.83 20.71
CA ASP A 76 -19.71 -60.23 21.12
C ASP A 76 -19.94 -60.34 22.63
N THR A 77 -19.29 -59.52 23.46
CA THR A 77 -19.48 -59.50 24.92
C THR A 77 -20.80 -58.85 25.35
N ILE A 78 -21.16 -57.69 24.79
CA ILE A 78 -22.34 -56.93 25.26
C ILE A 78 -23.66 -57.56 24.79
N PHE A 79 -23.68 -58.12 23.58
CA PHE A 79 -24.91 -58.64 22.97
C PHE A 79 -24.93 -60.17 22.84
N GLU A 80 -24.16 -60.88 23.68
CA GLU A 80 -24.09 -62.34 23.70
C GLU A 80 -25.48 -63.00 23.81
N THR A 81 -26.31 -62.50 24.72
CA THR A 81 -27.69 -63.00 24.92
C THR A 81 -28.58 -62.80 23.70
N TRP A 82 -28.36 -61.74 22.91
CA TRP A 82 -29.10 -61.48 21.68
C TRP A 82 -28.58 -62.31 20.51
N LEU A 83 -27.27 -62.54 20.44
CA LEU A 83 -26.62 -63.41 19.45
C LEU A 83 -27.07 -64.87 19.59
N ASN A 84 -27.30 -65.34 20.82
CA ASN A 84 -27.74 -66.71 21.09
C ASN A 84 -29.25 -66.94 20.85
N LYS A 85 -30.02 -65.90 20.48
CA LYS A 85 -31.45 -66.07 20.15
C LYS A 85 -31.62 -66.82 18.84
N LYS A 86 -32.57 -67.76 18.82
CA LYS A 86 -33.03 -68.44 17.59
C LYS A 86 -33.69 -67.42 16.65
N PHE A 87 -33.36 -67.49 15.37
CA PHE A 87 -34.00 -66.70 14.33
C PHE A 87 -35.28 -67.42 13.85
N ILE A 88 -36.44 -66.95 14.30
CA ILE A 88 -37.73 -67.62 14.06
C ILE A 88 -38.45 -67.01 12.84
N PHE A 89 -38.70 -67.86 11.86
CA PHE A 89 -39.63 -67.59 10.76
C PHE A 89 -40.59 -68.79 10.64
N SER A 90 -41.90 -68.57 10.86
CA SER A 90 -42.95 -69.56 10.60
C SER A 90 -44.24 -68.85 10.19
N GLU A 91 -45.12 -69.65 9.59
CA GLU A 91 -46.15 -69.33 8.59
C GLU A 91 -47.23 -68.31 8.97
N VAL A 92 -47.53 -67.48 7.96
CA VAL A 92 -48.82 -66.88 7.59
C VAL A 92 -49.75 -66.53 8.76
N SER A 93 -49.67 -65.29 9.23
CA SER A 93 -50.73 -64.66 10.01
C SER A 93 -51.69 -63.88 9.10
N LYS A 94 -52.96 -64.29 9.14
CA LYS A 94 -54.09 -63.66 8.44
C LYS A 94 -54.28 -62.20 8.89
N SER A 95 -54.60 -61.37 7.90
CA SER A 95 -54.82 -59.93 7.97
C SER A 95 -55.95 -59.49 8.92
N LEU A 96 -55.74 -58.37 9.60
CA LEU A 96 -56.78 -57.51 10.19
C LEU A 96 -56.77 -56.14 9.47
N PRO A 97 -57.90 -55.41 9.41
CA PRO A 97 -58.16 -54.40 8.39
C PRO A 97 -57.37 -53.11 8.58
N MET A 98 -56.82 -52.58 7.47
CA MET A 98 -56.05 -51.33 7.44
C MET A 98 -56.96 -50.10 7.49
N SER A 99 -56.70 -49.20 8.44
CA SER A 99 -57.07 -47.79 8.31
C SER A 99 -56.10 -47.10 7.33
N HIS A 100 -56.62 -46.39 6.33
CA HIS A 100 -55.81 -45.58 5.43
C HIS A 100 -55.30 -44.33 6.16
N VAL A 101 -54.18 -44.46 6.88
CA VAL A 101 -53.45 -43.31 7.42
C VAL A 101 -52.56 -42.74 6.30
N GLY A 102 -53.12 -41.84 5.49
CA GLY A 102 -52.35 -41.07 4.53
C GLY A 102 -51.35 -40.13 5.22
N ARG A 103 -50.23 -39.83 4.54
CA ARG A 103 -49.21 -38.88 5.03
C ARG A 103 -49.88 -37.54 5.40
N PRO A 104 -49.61 -36.99 6.60
CA PRO A 104 -50.20 -35.72 7.03
C PRO A 104 -49.97 -34.61 6.00
N LYS A 105 -51.06 -33.92 5.60
CA LYS A 105 -50.98 -32.81 4.65
C LYS A 105 -50.26 -31.64 5.31
N VAL A 106 -49.06 -31.33 4.85
CA VAL A 106 -48.31 -30.15 5.27
C VAL A 106 -49.08 -28.88 4.87
N LEU A 107 -49.14 -27.86 5.73
CA LEU A 107 -49.73 -26.56 5.40
C LEU A 107 -49.05 -25.93 4.17
N PHE A 108 -49.79 -25.15 3.36
CA PHE A 108 -49.24 -24.53 2.14
C PHE A 108 -48.01 -23.65 2.45
N SER A 109 -48.08 -22.84 3.52
CA SER A 109 -46.98 -21.98 3.98
C SER A 109 -45.71 -22.76 4.33
N LYS A 110 -45.85 -23.97 4.90
CA LYS A 110 -44.75 -24.84 5.36
C LYS A 110 -44.29 -25.87 4.33
N ALA A 111 -44.91 -25.91 3.15
CA ALA A 111 -44.58 -26.88 2.10
C ALA A 111 -43.40 -26.41 1.22
N CYS A 112 -42.59 -27.35 0.72
CA CYS A 112 -41.54 -27.04 -0.27
C CYS A 112 -42.14 -26.66 -1.63
N ASP A 113 -41.36 -25.97 -2.48
CA ASP A 113 -41.83 -25.43 -3.76
C ASP A 113 -42.40 -26.49 -4.70
N LYS A 114 -41.78 -27.68 -4.76
CA LYS A 114 -42.30 -28.82 -5.55
C LYS A 114 -43.72 -29.20 -5.11
N THR A 115 -43.95 -29.23 -3.80
CA THR A 115 -45.27 -29.56 -3.23
C THR A 115 -46.27 -28.41 -3.44
N LYS A 116 -45.84 -27.14 -3.32
CA LYS A 116 -46.68 -25.97 -3.61
C LYS A 116 -47.16 -25.97 -5.06
N ARG A 117 -46.26 -26.22 -6.03
CA ARG A 117 -46.58 -26.31 -7.46
C ARG A 117 -47.58 -27.42 -7.77
N HIS A 118 -47.44 -28.58 -7.14
CA HIS A 118 -48.40 -29.69 -7.28
C HIS A 118 -49.77 -29.31 -6.71
N LYS A 119 -49.81 -28.69 -5.52
CA LYS A 119 -51.07 -28.25 -4.89
C LYS A 119 -51.80 -27.17 -5.69
N THR A 120 -51.08 -26.27 -6.38
CA THR A 120 -51.69 -25.22 -7.21
C THR A 120 -51.93 -25.63 -8.65
N GLN A 121 -51.66 -26.89 -9.03
CA GLN A 121 -51.83 -27.37 -10.41
C GLN A 121 -53.28 -27.27 -10.87
N THR A 122 -54.23 -27.69 -10.03
CA THR A 122 -55.67 -27.58 -10.33
C THR A 122 -56.06 -26.12 -10.54
N LEU A 123 -55.63 -25.20 -9.68
CA LEU A 123 -55.94 -23.77 -9.80
C LEU A 123 -55.45 -23.17 -11.14
N ARG A 124 -54.25 -23.54 -11.60
CA ARG A 124 -53.66 -23.05 -12.85
C ARG A 124 -54.23 -23.72 -14.11
N THR A 125 -54.86 -24.88 -13.98
CA THR A 125 -55.47 -25.60 -15.12
C THR A 125 -56.94 -25.28 -15.27
N SER A 126 -57.62 -24.93 -14.17
CA SER A 126 -59.05 -24.62 -14.16
C SER A 126 -59.39 -23.14 -14.35
N ASN A 127 -58.43 -22.21 -14.27
CA ASN A 127 -58.69 -20.76 -14.36
C ASN A 127 -57.69 -20.07 -15.30
N SER A 128 -58.12 -18.98 -15.93
CA SER A 128 -57.26 -18.12 -16.76
C SER A 128 -56.26 -17.31 -15.93
N THR A 129 -55.23 -16.77 -16.60
CA THR A 129 -54.22 -15.95 -15.90
C THR A 129 -54.83 -14.64 -15.42
N GLU A 130 -55.74 -14.05 -16.20
CA GLU A 130 -56.47 -12.82 -15.87
C GLU A 130 -57.33 -13.00 -14.60
N GLU A 131 -58.08 -14.10 -14.52
CA GLU A 131 -58.91 -14.44 -13.34
C GLU A 131 -58.05 -14.68 -12.10
N LEU A 132 -56.94 -15.41 -12.24
CA LEU A 132 -56.01 -15.68 -11.13
C LEU A 132 -55.35 -14.39 -10.61
N VAL A 133 -54.96 -13.50 -11.52
CA VAL A 133 -54.38 -12.19 -11.17
C VAL A 133 -55.42 -11.32 -10.46
N TYR A 134 -56.65 -11.26 -10.96
CA TYR A 134 -57.71 -10.45 -10.36
C TYR A 134 -58.13 -10.99 -8.98
N ALA A 135 -58.26 -12.32 -8.84
CA ALA A 135 -58.53 -12.97 -7.56
C ALA A 135 -57.42 -12.69 -6.53
N ALA A 136 -56.15 -12.74 -6.96
CA ALA A 136 -55.02 -12.38 -6.11
C ALA A 136 -55.05 -10.91 -5.68
N GLN A 137 -55.41 -9.99 -6.58
CA GLN A 137 -55.57 -8.56 -6.24
C GLN A 137 -56.66 -8.34 -5.20
N LEU A 138 -57.82 -9.01 -5.31
CA LEU A 138 -58.91 -8.91 -4.35
C LEU A 138 -58.53 -9.46 -2.99
N SER A 139 -57.93 -10.66 -2.96
CA SER A 139 -57.46 -11.28 -1.72
C SER A 139 -56.42 -10.40 -0.98
N LEU A 140 -55.50 -9.76 -1.72
CA LEU A 140 -54.54 -8.82 -1.15
C LEU A 140 -55.20 -7.57 -0.55
N LYS A 141 -56.30 -7.07 -1.15
CA LYS A 141 -57.06 -5.94 -0.59
C LYS A 141 -57.85 -6.33 0.65
N GLU A 142 -58.50 -7.48 0.65
CA GLU A 142 -59.27 -8.01 1.80
C GLU A 142 -58.38 -8.25 3.02
N THR A 143 -57.12 -8.62 2.78
CA THR A 143 -56.08 -8.80 3.82
C THR A 143 -55.39 -7.48 4.23
N GLY A 144 -55.82 -6.33 3.70
CA GLY A 144 -55.30 -5.01 4.02
C GLY A 144 -54.01 -4.61 3.28
N ASN A 145 -53.46 -5.46 2.42
CA ASN A 145 -52.24 -5.20 1.65
C ASN A 145 -52.56 -4.48 0.32
N VAL A 146 -53.06 -3.24 0.45
CA VAL A 146 -53.55 -2.44 -0.68
C VAL A 146 -52.43 -2.11 -1.67
N ASP A 147 -51.22 -1.82 -1.20
CA ASP A 147 -50.11 -1.42 -2.06
C ASP A 147 -49.54 -2.60 -2.86
N ALA A 148 -49.50 -3.82 -2.30
CA ALA A 148 -49.14 -5.00 -3.08
C ALA A 148 -50.18 -5.31 -4.16
N ALA A 149 -51.47 -5.10 -3.89
CA ALA A 149 -52.53 -5.25 -4.89
C ALA A 149 -52.38 -4.23 -6.03
N LYS A 150 -52.03 -2.97 -5.72
CA LYS A 150 -51.74 -1.94 -6.72
C LYS A 150 -50.50 -2.30 -7.56
N LEU A 151 -49.41 -2.74 -6.92
CA LEU A 151 -48.20 -3.15 -7.62
C LEU A 151 -48.43 -4.35 -8.54
N LEU A 152 -49.19 -5.35 -8.08
CA LEU A 152 -49.57 -6.50 -8.89
C LEU A 152 -50.38 -6.04 -10.11
N LYS A 153 -51.37 -5.17 -9.92
CA LYS A 153 -52.15 -4.58 -11.02
C LYS A 153 -51.26 -3.82 -12.01
N GLU A 154 -50.33 -3.01 -11.52
CA GLU A 154 -49.39 -2.30 -12.39
C GLU A 154 -48.51 -3.27 -13.20
N ALA A 155 -48.02 -4.33 -12.57
CA ALA A 155 -47.14 -5.31 -13.21
C ALA A 155 -47.88 -6.18 -14.25
N THR A 156 -49.17 -6.48 -14.06
CA THR A 156 -49.89 -7.47 -14.87
C THR A 156 -50.90 -6.88 -15.85
N SER A 157 -51.47 -5.71 -15.57
CA SER A 157 -52.72 -5.25 -16.23
C SER A 157 -52.61 -3.91 -16.95
N THR A 158 -51.41 -3.32 -17.07
CA THR A 158 -51.22 -2.01 -17.71
C THR A 158 -50.58 -2.12 -19.09
N THR A 159 -49.29 -2.45 -19.18
CA THR A 159 -48.58 -2.69 -20.44
C THR A 159 -47.63 -3.88 -20.32
N PRO A 160 -47.35 -4.61 -21.42
CA PRO A 160 -46.43 -5.76 -21.39
C PRO A 160 -45.01 -5.42 -20.90
N THR A 161 -44.60 -4.15 -21.01
CA THR A 161 -43.27 -3.67 -20.61
C THR A 161 -43.22 -3.11 -19.18
N ARG A 162 -44.36 -2.90 -18.52
CA ARG A 162 -44.40 -2.26 -17.19
C ARG A 162 -43.68 -3.08 -16.13
N ALA A 163 -43.92 -4.40 -16.09
CA ALA A 163 -43.21 -5.29 -15.16
C ALA A 163 -41.68 -5.23 -15.35
N LEU A 164 -41.23 -5.20 -16.61
CA LEU A 164 -39.80 -5.06 -16.94
C LEU A 164 -39.24 -3.71 -16.49
N ASN A 165 -39.99 -2.62 -16.65
CA ASN A 165 -39.57 -1.29 -16.21
C ASN A 165 -39.50 -1.19 -14.68
N ILE A 166 -40.45 -1.77 -13.96
CA ILE A 166 -40.44 -1.87 -12.50
C ILE A 166 -39.21 -2.66 -12.04
N GLN A 167 -38.93 -3.81 -12.67
CA GLN A 167 -37.75 -4.61 -12.37
C GLN A 167 -36.45 -3.83 -12.65
N ARG A 168 -36.34 -3.19 -13.81
CA ARG A 168 -35.15 -2.38 -14.17
C ARG A 168 -34.93 -1.24 -13.19
N ALA A 169 -35.98 -0.51 -12.81
CA ALA A 169 -35.87 0.58 -11.84
C ALA A 169 -35.45 0.07 -10.46
N TYR A 170 -36.01 -1.06 -10.00
CA TYR A 170 -35.65 -1.68 -8.74
C TYR A 170 -34.21 -2.21 -8.74
N THR A 171 -33.78 -2.90 -9.80
CA THR A 171 -32.40 -3.36 -9.96
C THR A 171 -31.42 -2.19 -10.09
N ALA A 172 -31.77 -1.14 -10.82
CA ALA A 172 -30.97 0.08 -10.89
C ALA A 172 -30.81 0.71 -9.50
N PHE A 173 -31.90 0.80 -8.73
CA PHE A 173 -31.89 1.29 -7.35
C PHE A 173 -31.01 0.44 -6.43
N GLN A 174 -31.12 -0.90 -6.50
CA GLN A 174 -30.26 -1.81 -5.72
C GLN A 174 -28.78 -1.71 -6.09
N ASN A 175 -28.47 -1.40 -7.35
CA ASN A 175 -27.10 -1.26 -7.84
C ASN A 175 -26.51 0.15 -7.65
N VAL A 176 -27.29 1.11 -7.14
CA VAL A 176 -26.76 2.43 -6.76
C VAL A 176 -25.92 2.25 -5.49
N LYS A 177 -24.60 2.28 -5.64
CA LYS A 177 -23.69 2.41 -4.49
C LYS A 177 -24.06 3.69 -3.74
N PRO A 178 -24.18 3.67 -2.40
CA PRO A 178 -24.44 4.87 -1.63
C PRO A 178 -23.34 5.89 -1.93
N VAL A 179 -23.74 7.15 -2.12
CA VAL A 179 -22.79 8.23 -2.34
C VAL A 179 -21.89 8.32 -1.10
N GLN A 180 -20.62 7.98 -1.27
CA GLN A 180 -19.65 8.04 -0.18
C GLN A 180 -19.34 9.51 0.12
N MET A 181 -19.64 9.91 1.36
CA MET A 181 -19.27 11.24 1.84
C MET A 181 -17.77 11.29 2.13
N TYR A 182 -17.17 12.45 1.92
CA TYR A 182 -15.80 12.69 2.35
C TYR A 182 -15.73 12.65 3.87
N SER A 183 -14.74 11.93 4.40
CA SER A 183 -14.34 12.10 5.79
C SER A 183 -13.67 13.47 5.98
N GLU A 184 -13.49 13.86 7.24
CA GLU A 184 -12.81 15.12 7.59
C GLU A 184 -11.34 15.10 7.12
N GLU A 185 -10.69 13.94 7.21
CA GLU A 185 -9.31 13.72 6.74
C GLU A 185 -9.23 13.70 5.21
N ASP A 186 -10.15 13.03 4.52
CA ASP A 186 -10.18 13.00 3.04
C ASP A 186 -10.43 14.41 2.47
N ALA A 187 -11.30 15.19 3.11
CA ALA A 187 -11.55 16.57 2.72
C ALA A 187 -10.33 17.47 2.98
N LEU A 188 -9.62 17.27 4.10
CA LEU A 188 -8.37 17.97 4.38
C LEU A 188 -7.29 17.63 3.34
N ALA A 189 -7.15 16.34 2.99
CA ALA A 189 -6.24 15.89 1.95
C ALA A 189 -6.56 16.52 0.60
N LEU A 190 -7.85 16.56 0.22
CA LEU A 190 -8.31 17.22 -1.01
C LEU A 190 -7.93 18.71 -1.03
N ILE A 191 -8.13 19.44 0.07
CA ILE A 191 -7.76 20.86 0.18
C ILE A 191 -6.26 21.05 -0.05
N ILE A 192 -5.43 20.20 0.55
CA ILE A 192 -3.97 20.30 0.45
C ILE A 192 -3.50 19.95 -0.97
N ASP A 193 -3.97 18.82 -1.52
CA ASP A 193 -3.54 18.33 -2.84
C ASP A 193 -4.00 19.25 -3.99
N ALA A 194 -5.24 19.76 -3.91
CA ALA A 194 -5.77 20.71 -4.88
C ALA A 194 -5.40 22.17 -4.59
N LYS A 195 -4.64 22.44 -3.52
CA LYS A 195 -4.22 23.79 -3.06
C LYS A 195 -5.40 24.77 -2.93
N LEU A 196 -6.53 24.28 -2.41
CA LEU A 196 -7.73 25.08 -2.29
C LEU A 196 -7.62 26.06 -1.12
N THR A 197 -8.06 27.29 -1.34
CA THR A 197 -8.31 28.22 -0.24
C THR A 197 -9.60 27.84 0.51
N LYS A 198 -9.74 28.34 1.73
CA LYS A 198 -10.99 28.19 2.52
C LYS A 198 -12.23 28.65 1.73
N SER A 199 -12.13 29.78 1.02
CA SER A 199 -13.24 30.33 0.24
C SER A 199 -13.60 29.45 -0.96
N GLN A 200 -12.60 28.96 -1.69
CA GLN A 200 -12.80 28.03 -2.80
C GLN A 200 -13.46 26.73 -2.34
N TYR A 201 -12.96 26.11 -1.27
CA TYR A 201 -13.57 24.90 -0.71
C TYR A 201 -15.02 25.14 -0.26
N THR A 202 -15.27 26.25 0.43
CA THR A 202 -16.62 26.62 0.90
C THR A 202 -17.57 26.81 -0.28
N LEU A 203 -17.13 27.47 -1.34
CA LEU A 203 -17.89 27.65 -2.57
C LEU A 203 -18.24 26.30 -3.21
N ILE A 204 -17.25 25.42 -3.40
CA ILE A 204 -17.46 24.07 -3.98
C ILE A 204 -18.50 23.30 -3.16
N ARG A 205 -18.35 23.30 -1.83
CA ARG A 205 -19.30 22.65 -0.92
C ARG A 205 -20.71 23.21 -1.04
N LEU A 206 -20.86 24.54 -1.08
CA LEU A 206 -22.17 25.18 -1.24
C LEU A 206 -22.82 24.83 -2.58
N GLN A 207 -22.05 24.86 -3.66
CA GLN A 207 -22.53 24.51 -5.00
C GLN A 207 -22.95 23.03 -5.10
N ALA A 208 -22.22 22.12 -4.44
CA ALA A 208 -22.60 20.70 -4.35
C ALA A 208 -23.87 20.52 -3.52
N LYS A 209 -23.97 21.19 -2.37
CA LYS A 209 -25.16 21.15 -1.51
C LYS A 209 -26.42 21.67 -2.22
N GLN A 210 -26.30 22.75 -3.02
CA GLN A 210 -27.40 23.29 -3.83
C GLN A 210 -27.92 22.29 -4.88
N ARG A 211 -27.09 21.32 -5.30
CA ARG A 211 -27.43 20.27 -6.26
C ARG A 211 -27.78 18.95 -5.57
N ASN A 212 -28.19 19.00 -4.30
CA ASN A 212 -28.50 17.85 -3.46
C ASN A 212 -27.32 16.84 -3.27
N ALA A 213 -26.09 17.27 -3.52
CA ALA A 213 -24.88 16.49 -3.31
C ALA A 213 -24.14 16.99 -2.06
N ASN A 214 -24.67 16.67 -0.87
CA ASN A 214 -24.06 17.05 0.41
C ASN A 214 -22.92 16.09 0.80
N ILE A 215 -21.89 16.02 -0.04
CA ILE A 215 -20.80 15.04 0.10
C ILE A 215 -19.59 15.55 0.87
N TYR A 216 -19.49 16.87 1.10
CA TYR A 216 -18.33 17.52 1.70
C TYR A 216 -18.60 17.95 3.15
N PRO A 217 -17.70 17.64 4.10
CA PRO A 217 -17.83 18.08 5.49
C PRO A 217 -17.70 19.61 5.59
N ALA A 218 -18.30 20.17 6.65
CA ALA A 218 -18.18 21.58 6.95
C ALA A 218 -16.74 21.95 7.33
N TYR A 219 -16.31 23.19 7.03
CA TYR A 219 -14.91 23.58 7.20
C TYR A 219 -14.43 23.58 8.66
N ASN A 220 -15.33 23.77 9.64
CA ASN A 220 -15.00 23.64 11.06
C ASN A 220 -14.53 22.22 11.43
N LYS A 221 -15.13 21.19 10.85
CA LYS A 221 -14.71 19.80 11.04
C LYS A 221 -13.33 19.53 10.45
N ILE A 222 -13.06 20.14 9.30
CA ILE A 222 -11.72 20.10 8.70
C ILE A 222 -10.70 20.82 9.58
N LEU A 223 -11.07 21.91 10.26
CA LEU A 223 -10.18 22.58 11.21
C LEU A 223 -9.85 21.68 12.41
N GLU A 224 -10.82 20.91 12.91
CA GLU A 224 -10.60 19.89 13.96
C GLU A 224 -9.58 18.85 13.47
N ALA A 225 -9.79 18.24 12.29
CA ALA A 225 -8.83 17.31 11.70
C ALA A 225 -7.44 17.95 11.45
N LYS A 226 -7.40 19.21 11.01
CA LYS A 226 -6.15 19.94 10.78
C LYS A 226 -5.40 20.18 12.08
N SER A 227 -6.10 20.47 13.17
CA SER A 227 -5.49 20.69 14.49
C SER A 227 -4.83 19.42 15.06
N GLN A 228 -5.35 18.24 14.72
CA GLN A 228 -4.76 16.96 15.09
C GLN A 228 -3.42 16.69 14.38
N CYS A 229 -3.16 17.37 13.26
CA CYS A 229 -1.90 17.27 12.50
C CYS A 229 -0.83 18.29 12.93
N TYR A 230 -1.11 19.14 13.92
CA TYR A 230 -0.17 20.14 14.39
C TYR A 230 0.62 19.64 15.61
N PRO A 231 1.90 20.02 15.73
CA PRO A 231 2.59 19.89 17.01
C PRO A 231 1.85 20.70 18.08
N LYS A 232 2.04 20.31 19.35
CA LYS A 232 1.41 21.02 20.47
C LYS A 232 1.87 22.48 20.50
N LYS A 233 0.97 23.40 20.85
CA LYS A 233 1.23 24.85 20.76
C LYS A 233 2.38 25.32 21.65
N ASP A 234 2.59 24.69 22.79
CA ASP A 234 3.69 24.95 23.73
C ASP A 234 5.06 24.54 23.17
N GLN A 235 5.09 23.76 22.08
CA GLN A 235 6.30 23.25 21.43
C GLN A 235 6.62 24.01 20.14
N VAL A 236 5.90 25.10 19.86
CA VAL A 236 6.11 25.95 18.69
C VAL A 236 6.34 27.39 19.17
N LEU A 237 7.50 27.93 18.85
CA LEU A 237 7.84 29.33 19.06
C LEU A 237 7.59 30.10 17.76
N ILE A 238 6.73 31.11 17.82
CA ILE A 238 6.45 31.99 16.68
C ILE A 238 6.78 33.41 17.08
N THR A 239 7.64 34.03 16.30
CA THR A 239 7.96 35.46 16.37
C THR A 239 7.58 36.12 15.04
N GLU A 240 7.82 37.42 14.93
CA GLU A 240 7.67 38.16 13.68
C GLU A 240 8.72 37.80 12.62
N ILE A 241 9.89 37.30 13.02
CA ILE A 241 11.02 36.98 12.14
C ILE A 241 11.25 35.47 11.98
N SER A 242 10.61 34.64 12.79
CA SER A 242 10.85 33.20 12.76
C SER A 242 9.67 32.38 13.28
N ALA A 243 9.63 31.11 12.86
CA ALA A 243 8.79 30.09 13.44
C ALA A 243 9.60 28.81 13.61
N GLU A 244 9.68 28.30 14.83
CA GLU A 244 10.45 27.11 15.20
C GLU A 244 9.56 26.11 15.94
N ALA A 245 9.67 24.83 15.59
CA ALA A 245 9.13 23.73 16.37
C ALA A 245 10.28 22.95 17.01
N THR A 246 10.14 22.55 18.28
CA THR A 246 11.16 21.74 18.94
C THR A 246 11.37 20.42 18.19
N LEU A 247 12.63 20.05 17.92
CA LEU A 247 12.94 18.88 17.10
C LEU A 247 12.33 17.59 17.69
N GLN A 248 12.41 17.42 19.01
CA GLN A 248 11.82 16.26 19.71
C GLN A 248 10.30 16.17 19.50
N SER A 249 9.57 17.29 19.65
CA SER A 249 8.11 17.31 19.47
C SER A 249 7.73 16.95 18.04
N LEU A 250 8.46 17.50 17.07
CA LEU A 250 8.21 17.24 15.66
C LEU A 250 8.50 15.78 15.28
N LEU A 251 9.56 15.18 15.82
CA LEU A 251 9.88 13.76 15.65
C LEU A 251 8.82 12.86 16.30
N ASN A 252 8.45 13.13 17.56
CA ASN A 252 7.39 12.41 18.27
C ASN A 252 6.10 12.38 17.47
N HIS A 253 5.65 13.55 17.01
CA HIS A 253 4.43 13.66 16.22
C HIS A 253 4.56 12.94 14.87
N THR A 254 5.70 13.08 14.20
CA THR A 254 5.95 12.41 12.92
C THR A 254 5.91 10.88 13.06
N VAL A 255 6.55 10.33 14.09
CA VAL A 255 6.52 8.89 14.37
C VAL A 255 5.09 8.43 14.64
N GLN A 256 4.34 9.12 15.50
CA GLN A 256 2.94 8.78 15.78
C GLN A 256 2.09 8.71 14.50
N ARG A 257 2.19 9.73 13.63
CA ARG A 257 1.45 9.76 12.36
C ARG A 257 1.91 8.68 11.39
N ILE A 258 3.20 8.34 11.35
CA ILE A 258 3.69 7.23 10.53
C ILE A 258 3.11 5.90 11.03
N PHE A 259 3.15 5.61 12.33
CA PHE A 259 2.62 4.36 12.88
C PHE A 259 1.11 4.21 12.65
N GLN A 260 0.33 5.30 12.73
CA GLN A 260 -1.09 5.31 12.35
C GLN A 260 -1.34 4.98 10.87
N SER A 261 -0.36 5.22 10.00
CA SER A 261 -0.48 4.94 8.56
C SER A 261 -0.06 3.53 8.16
N ILE A 262 0.50 2.73 9.08
CA ILE A 262 0.98 1.37 8.80
C ILE A 262 -0.18 0.40 8.90
N GLU A 263 -0.48 -0.28 7.79
CA GLU A 263 -1.44 -1.38 7.77
C GLU A 263 -0.87 -2.60 8.51
N ASN A 264 -1.73 -3.31 9.26
CA ASN A 264 -1.37 -4.56 9.97
C ASN A 264 -0.16 -4.44 10.90
N LEU A 265 -0.15 -3.42 11.75
CA LEU A 265 0.91 -3.21 12.74
C LEU A 265 1.13 -4.41 13.68
N SER A 266 0.09 -5.24 13.89
CA SER A 266 0.14 -6.46 14.70
C SER A 266 1.01 -7.58 14.12
N ALA A 267 1.46 -7.45 12.87
CA ALA A 267 2.38 -8.41 12.24
C ALA A 267 3.83 -8.27 12.74
N TYR A 268 4.17 -7.15 13.39
CA TYR A 268 5.52 -6.87 13.88
C TYR A 268 5.64 -7.17 15.37
N GLU A 269 6.70 -7.89 15.74
CA GLU A 269 7.06 -8.12 17.14
C GLU A 269 8.07 -7.07 17.60
N PHE A 270 7.64 -6.07 18.38
CA PHE A 270 8.52 -4.99 18.82
C PHE A 270 9.31 -5.30 20.10
N LYS A 271 8.88 -6.32 20.86
CA LYS A 271 9.47 -6.65 22.15
C LYS A 271 10.91 -7.09 21.99
N ASN A 272 11.81 -6.57 22.84
CA ASN A 272 13.26 -6.83 22.83
C ASN A 272 13.99 -6.41 21.53
N ASN A 273 13.31 -5.70 20.62
CA ASN A 273 13.90 -5.25 19.37
C ASN A 273 14.17 -3.74 19.41
N THR A 274 15.25 -3.31 18.75
CA THR A 274 15.56 -1.89 18.63
C THR A 274 14.90 -1.32 17.40
N VAL A 275 14.02 -0.33 17.58
CA VAL A 275 13.36 0.39 16.48
C VAL A 275 14.00 1.76 16.30
N VAL A 276 14.37 2.09 15.06
CA VAL A 276 15.05 3.33 14.71
C VAL A 276 14.34 4.01 13.54
N LEU A 277 13.97 5.28 13.72
CA LEU A 277 13.63 6.18 12.62
C LEU A 277 14.92 6.79 12.06
N LEU A 278 15.28 6.39 10.84
CA LEU A 278 16.32 7.06 10.07
C LEU A 278 15.71 8.23 9.29
N SER A 279 16.28 9.41 9.49
CA SER A 279 15.90 10.65 8.83
C SER A 279 17.12 11.34 8.23
N LYS A 280 16.88 12.15 7.21
CA LYS A 280 17.87 13.13 6.73
C LYS A 280 17.39 14.52 7.07
N TRP A 281 18.31 15.45 7.28
CA TRP A 281 17.98 16.85 7.52
C TRP A 281 18.97 17.77 6.84
N GLY A 282 18.65 19.05 6.84
CA GLY A 282 19.53 20.11 6.36
C GLY A 282 18.84 21.46 6.33
N LEU A 283 19.48 22.37 5.61
CA LEU A 283 19.19 23.79 5.61
C LEU A 283 19.38 24.37 4.21
N ASP A 284 18.57 25.37 3.87
CA ASP A 284 18.65 26.06 2.60
C ASP A 284 18.25 27.53 2.74
N GLY A 285 18.82 28.38 1.89
CA GLY A 285 18.57 29.81 1.84
C GLY A 285 17.93 30.22 0.52
N SER A 286 16.86 31.01 0.59
CA SER A 286 16.24 31.61 -0.59
C SER A 286 16.18 33.13 -0.45
N SER A 287 16.64 33.82 -1.48
CA SER A 287 16.66 35.29 -1.55
C SER A 287 15.68 35.83 -2.60
N GLY A 288 15.35 37.12 -2.51
CA GLY A 288 14.57 37.83 -3.53
C GLY A 288 13.05 37.62 -3.39
N LEU A 289 12.58 37.42 -2.17
CA LEU A 289 11.16 37.29 -1.87
C LEU A 289 10.46 38.66 -1.89
N ALA A 290 9.16 38.63 -2.17
CA ALA A 290 8.33 39.83 -2.08
C ALA A 290 8.24 40.29 -0.62
N GLN A 291 8.57 41.55 -0.38
CA GLN A 291 8.54 42.15 0.96
C GLN A 291 7.14 42.64 1.30
N TYR A 292 6.69 42.35 2.52
CA TYR A 292 5.41 42.81 3.01
C TYR A 292 5.52 44.21 3.61
N LYS A 293 4.41 44.95 3.59
CA LYS A 293 4.27 46.22 4.32
C LYS A 293 3.96 45.93 5.80
N GLN A 294 4.86 45.22 6.47
CA GLN A 294 4.71 44.78 7.86
C GLN A 294 5.69 45.49 8.80
N LYS A 295 5.34 45.55 10.08
CA LYS A 295 6.19 46.12 11.13
C LYS A 295 7.07 45.01 11.70
N PHE A 296 8.35 45.31 11.92
CA PHE A 296 9.27 44.51 12.71
C PHE A 296 9.66 45.27 13.99
N ASN A 297 9.96 44.56 15.07
CA ASN A 297 10.47 45.12 16.31
C ASN A 297 11.90 45.64 16.12
N ASP A 298 12.74 44.93 15.37
CA ASP A 298 14.07 45.41 14.95
C ASP A 298 14.03 45.92 13.50
N VAL A 299 13.81 47.21 13.36
CA VAL A 299 13.65 47.89 12.05
C VAL A 299 14.97 47.93 11.25
N GLN A 300 16.13 47.80 11.88
CA GLN A 300 17.41 47.95 11.19
C GLN A 300 17.96 46.64 10.63
N SER A 301 17.71 45.51 11.30
CA SER A 301 18.26 44.21 10.90
C SER A 301 17.23 43.27 10.26
N ALA A 302 15.94 43.41 10.56
CA ALA A 302 14.91 42.48 10.11
C ALA A 302 14.47 42.76 8.67
N SER A 303 14.40 41.69 7.86
CA SER A 303 13.89 41.77 6.49
C SER A 303 13.32 40.42 6.05
N ASP A 304 12.10 40.44 5.51
CA ASP A 304 11.41 39.30 4.89
C ASP A 304 11.82 39.06 3.42
N SER A 305 12.84 39.76 2.93
CA SER A 305 13.36 39.59 1.57
C SER A 305 14.12 38.26 1.36
N ASN A 306 14.51 37.60 2.46
CA ASN A 306 15.21 36.32 2.45
C ASN A 306 14.56 35.37 3.45
N ILE A 307 14.51 34.09 3.10
CA ILE A 307 14.13 33.02 4.02
C ILE A 307 15.30 32.06 4.14
N PHE A 308 15.56 31.65 5.37
CA PHE A 308 16.45 30.55 5.71
C PHE A 308 15.62 29.46 6.41
N LEU A 309 15.72 28.23 5.92
CA LEU A 309 14.82 27.14 6.29
C LEU A 309 15.62 25.91 6.71
N THR A 310 15.35 25.41 7.91
CA THR A 310 15.85 24.14 8.43
C THR A 310 14.73 23.11 8.38
N SER A 311 15.00 21.91 7.86
CA SER A 311 14.00 20.86 7.71
C SER A 311 14.58 19.47 7.83
N PHE A 312 13.73 18.48 8.17
CA PHE A 312 14.07 17.07 8.06
C PHE A 312 13.05 16.30 7.23
N VAL A 313 13.45 15.10 6.78
CA VAL A 313 12.62 14.15 6.05
C VAL A 313 12.79 12.78 6.71
N PRO A 314 11.70 12.14 7.18
CA PRO A 314 11.76 10.74 7.60
C PRO A 314 11.96 9.84 6.37
N ILE A 315 12.94 8.93 6.45
CA ILE A 315 13.30 8.05 5.34
C ILE A 315 12.75 6.64 5.56
N GLN A 316 12.99 6.06 6.72
CA GLN A 316 12.58 4.69 7.01
C GLN A 316 12.55 4.42 8.51
N ILE A 317 11.66 3.53 8.93
CA ILE A 317 11.64 2.94 10.26
C ILE A 317 12.14 1.51 10.13
N ILE A 318 13.21 1.22 10.85
CA ILE A 318 13.93 -0.05 10.81
C ILE A 318 13.85 -0.70 12.18
N MET A 319 13.58 -2.00 12.20
CA MET A 319 13.71 -2.83 13.38
C MET A 319 14.94 -3.72 13.27
N TYR A 320 15.70 -3.79 14.36
CA TYR A 320 16.84 -4.67 14.51
C TYR A 320 16.52 -5.71 15.58
N SER A 321 16.63 -7.00 15.26
CA SER A 321 16.44 -8.08 16.21
C SER A 321 17.75 -8.41 16.95
N GLY A 322 17.72 -8.36 18.28
CA GLY A 322 18.89 -8.56 19.15
C GLY A 322 19.68 -7.29 19.46
N GLU A 323 20.65 -7.39 20.38
CA GLU A 323 21.46 -6.25 20.84
C GLU A 323 22.50 -5.76 19.81
N SER A 324 22.84 -6.58 18.81
CA SER A 324 23.78 -6.23 17.73
C SER A 324 23.04 -5.85 16.44
N LYS A 325 23.43 -4.71 15.83
CA LYS A 325 22.82 -4.13 14.60
C LYS A 325 22.90 -5.03 13.34
N GLU A 326 23.40 -6.26 13.42
CA GLU A 326 23.73 -7.11 12.26
C GLU A 326 22.93 -8.40 12.12
N VAL A 327 22.08 -8.82 13.08
CA VAL A 327 21.55 -10.19 13.04
C VAL A 327 20.27 -10.32 12.20
N LEU A 328 19.31 -9.40 12.27
CA LEU A 328 18.17 -9.33 11.32
C LEU A 328 17.67 -7.89 11.22
N LYS A 329 17.53 -7.38 9.98
CA LYS A 329 17.04 -6.03 9.68
C LYS A 329 15.67 -6.13 9.01
N GLU A 330 14.63 -5.63 9.68
CA GLU A 330 13.27 -5.57 9.14
C GLU A 330 12.86 -4.11 8.90
N PHE A 331 12.15 -3.85 7.81
CA PHE A 331 11.67 -2.51 7.47
C PHE A 331 10.18 -2.41 7.78
N ILE A 332 9.84 -1.65 8.82
CA ILE A 332 8.45 -1.43 9.25
C ILE A 332 7.79 -0.38 8.34
N TRP A 333 8.55 0.65 7.97
CA TRP A 333 8.06 1.71 7.08
C TRP A 333 9.19 2.23 6.20
N LYS A 334 8.86 2.51 4.93
CA LYS A 334 9.76 3.20 4.00
C LYS A 334 9.01 4.35 3.34
N ASN A 335 9.64 5.51 3.30
CA ASN A 335 9.14 6.64 2.55
C ASN A 335 9.14 6.29 1.05
N PRO A 336 7.98 6.27 0.37
CA PRO A 336 7.92 5.90 -1.05
C PRO A 336 8.52 6.99 -1.96
N ARG A 337 8.70 8.21 -1.47
CA ARG A 337 9.21 9.36 -2.24
C ARG A 337 10.11 10.25 -1.37
N THR A 338 11.31 9.75 -1.05
CA THR A 338 12.32 10.42 -0.21
C THR A 338 12.83 11.77 -0.74
N SER A 339 12.61 12.06 -2.02
CA SER A 339 12.94 13.34 -2.68
C SER A 339 11.73 14.27 -2.88
N SER A 340 10.55 13.89 -2.39
CA SER A 340 9.33 14.69 -2.50
C SER A 340 9.24 15.72 -1.38
N THR A 341 8.81 16.93 -1.73
CA THR A 341 8.52 18.00 -0.75
C THR A 341 7.38 17.63 0.21
N LYS A 342 6.50 16.68 -0.15
CA LYS A 342 5.38 16.23 0.71
C LYS A 342 5.83 15.62 2.05
N TYR A 343 7.03 15.05 2.11
CA TYR A 343 7.60 14.46 3.33
C TYR A 343 8.60 15.36 4.04
N CYS A 344 8.90 16.55 3.48
CA CYS A 344 9.75 17.53 4.14
C CYS A 344 8.99 18.18 5.30
N ARG A 345 9.59 18.17 6.48
CA ARG A 345 9.01 18.72 7.72
C ARG A 345 9.87 19.91 8.15
N PRO A 346 9.31 21.14 8.14
CA PRO A 346 10.03 22.32 8.58
C PRO A 346 10.27 22.26 10.09
N ILE A 347 11.51 22.47 10.50
CA ILE A 347 11.92 22.61 11.90
C ILE A 347 11.91 24.10 12.26
N HIS A 348 12.60 24.91 11.46
CA HIS A 348 12.80 26.33 11.71
C HIS A 348 12.71 27.10 10.39
N ILE A 349 11.91 28.17 10.39
CA ILE A 349 11.77 29.10 9.28
C ILE A 349 12.18 30.47 9.80
N GLN A 350 13.09 31.15 9.10
CA GLN A 350 13.67 32.42 9.54
C GLN A 350 13.68 33.43 8.40
N PHE A 351 13.30 34.68 8.67
CA PHE A 351 13.49 35.81 7.76
C PHE A 351 14.91 36.37 7.89
N GLN A 352 15.88 35.58 7.42
CA GLN A 352 17.29 35.93 7.46
C GLN A 352 17.99 35.54 6.16
N LYS A 353 19.03 36.31 5.82
CA LYS A 353 19.90 35.98 4.70
C LYS A 353 20.88 34.89 5.12
N GLU A 354 21.05 33.89 4.26
CA GLU A 354 22.00 32.82 4.49
C GLU A 354 23.45 33.34 4.51
N THR A 355 24.11 33.22 5.68
CA THR A 355 25.53 33.55 5.92
C THR A 355 26.26 32.35 6.53
N THR A 356 27.60 32.34 6.44
CA THR A 356 28.43 31.30 7.07
C THR A 356 28.17 31.17 8.57
N GLU A 357 28.08 32.31 9.27
CA GLU A 357 27.81 32.35 10.71
C GLU A 357 26.43 31.78 11.04
N LEU A 358 25.39 32.18 10.30
CA LEU A 358 24.03 31.65 10.49
C LEU A 358 23.99 30.13 10.26
N ILE A 359 24.65 29.64 9.20
CA ILE A 359 24.76 28.20 8.91
C ILE A 359 25.41 27.46 10.08
N GLN A 360 26.57 27.94 10.56
CA GLN A 360 27.31 27.29 11.65
C GLN A 360 26.51 27.29 12.96
N ASN A 361 25.88 28.40 13.30
CA ASN A 361 25.05 28.53 14.50
C ASN A 361 23.84 27.60 14.44
N GLU A 362 23.12 27.57 13.32
CA GLU A 362 21.94 26.71 13.16
C GLU A 362 22.33 25.22 13.16
N VAL A 363 23.41 24.84 12.47
CA VAL A 363 23.90 23.45 12.47
C VAL A 363 24.31 23.02 13.87
N SER A 364 25.01 23.88 14.62
CA SER A 364 25.38 23.63 16.01
C SER A 364 24.15 23.47 16.89
N ASN A 365 23.17 24.38 16.79
CA ASN A 365 21.90 24.31 17.52
C ASN A 365 21.18 22.98 17.29
N ILE A 366 20.95 22.61 16.02
CA ILE A 366 20.24 21.37 15.68
C ILE A 366 21.06 20.13 16.07
N SER A 367 22.38 20.15 15.92
CA SER A 367 23.24 19.05 16.35
C SER A 367 23.19 18.84 17.86
N ASN A 368 23.17 19.91 18.65
CA ASN A 368 22.98 19.85 20.09
C ASN A 368 21.59 19.30 20.45
N GLN A 369 20.53 19.69 19.72
CA GLN A 369 19.21 19.10 19.89
C GLN A 369 19.23 17.60 19.57
N ILE A 370 19.88 17.18 18.48
CA ILE A 370 20.01 15.77 18.06
C ILE A 370 20.72 14.93 19.13
N GLN A 371 21.81 15.44 19.71
CA GLN A 371 22.57 14.75 20.77
C GLN A 371 21.73 14.52 22.03
N ASN A 372 20.77 15.40 22.31
CA ASN A 372 19.90 15.34 23.48
C ASN A 372 18.53 14.69 23.20
N LEU A 373 18.32 14.11 22.00
CA LEU A 373 17.07 13.44 21.68
C LEU A 373 16.84 12.19 22.54
N VAL A 374 15.61 12.04 22.99
CA VAL A 374 15.09 10.81 23.58
C VAL A 374 14.24 10.05 22.56
N SER A 375 14.01 8.76 22.83
CA SER A 375 13.19 7.94 21.94
C SER A 375 11.72 8.39 21.96
N SER A 376 11.08 8.41 20.79
CA SER A 376 9.64 8.61 20.69
C SER A 376 8.90 7.38 21.23
N ILE A 377 7.87 7.61 22.05
CA ILE A 377 6.99 6.55 22.56
C ILE A 377 5.69 6.54 21.75
N VAL A 378 5.36 5.37 21.20
CA VAL A 378 4.10 5.12 20.48
C VAL A 378 3.27 4.10 21.26
N ASN A 379 2.01 4.44 21.53
CA ASN A 379 1.05 3.52 22.15
C ASN A 379 0.38 2.68 21.07
N LEU A 380 0.47 1.35 21.17
CA LEU A 380 -0.14 0.40 20.23
C LEU A 380 -1.56 -0.05 20.62
N GLY A 381 -2.03 0.35 21.80
CA GLY A 381 -3.24 -0.18 22.44
C GLY A 381 -2.90 -1.30 23.43
N ASN A 382 -3.84 -1.61 24.34
CA ASN A 382 -3.70 -2.66 25.36
C ASN A 382 -2.44 -2.55 26.24
N ASP A 383 -2.02 -1.32 26.57
CA ASP A 383 -0.81 -1.02 27.35
C ASP A 383 0.53 -1.46 26.70
N ASP A 384 0.53 -1.77 25.40
CA ASP A 384 1.75 -2.02 24.63
C ASP A 384 2.33 -0.72 24.07
N PHE A 385 3.65 -0.58 24.17
CA PHE A 385 4.38 0.61 23.73
C PHE A 385 5.60 0.24 22.89
N VAL A 386 5.89 1.08 21.89
CA VAL A 386 7.12 1.00 21.10
C VAL A 386 7.97 2.24 21.36
N SER A 387 9.23 2.00 21.68
CA SER A 387 10.25 3.05 21.80
C SER A 387 11.04 3.14 20.50
N VAL A 388 10.98 4.30 19.85
CA VAL A 388 11.61 4.56 18.55
C VAL A 388 12.76 5.54 18.73
N LYS A 389 13.99 5.06 18.53
CA LYS A 389 15.20 5.89 18.51
C LYS A 389 15.26 6.74 17.24
N HIS A 390 15.98 7.84 17.27
CA HIS A 390 16.12 8.76 16.14
C HIS A 390 17.57 8.81 15.67
N GLU A 391 17.79 8.57 14.38
CA GLU A 391 19.08 8.81 13.72
C GLU A 391 18.86 9.84 12.59
N LEU A 392 19.54 10.98 12.68
CA LEU A 392 19.41 12.09 11.73
C LEU A 392 20.75 12.35 11.06
N VAL A 393 20.78 12.38 9.72
CA VAL A 393 22.01 12.61 8.95
C VAL A 393 21.91 13.92 8.15
N LEU A 394 22.90 14.81 8.31
CA LEU A 394 22.96 16.11 7.64
C LEU A 394 23.38 15.95 6.18
N THR A 395 22.43 15.65 5.30
CA THR A 395 22.69 15.38 3.87
C THR A 395 21.84 16.22 2.92
N MET A 396 20.87 16.97 3.45
CA MET A 396 20.06 17.90 2.66
C MET A 396 20.72 19.28 2.62
N ILE A 397 21.97 19.31 2.20
CA ILE A 397 22.79 20.52 2.14
C ILE A 397 23.44 20.66 0.77
N ASP A 398 23.77 21.90 0.41
CA ASP A 398 24.50 22.19 -0.81
C ASP A 398 26.02 22.35 -0.54
N GLY A 399 26.79 22.58 -1.60
CA GLY A 399 28.23 22.76 -1.45
C GLY A 399 28.63 24.02 -0.68
N LYS A 400 27.78 25.05 -0.65
CA LYS A 400 28.05 26.29 0.09
C LYS A 400 27.97 26.03 1.59
N VAL A 401 26.93 25.30 2.03
CA VAL A 401 26.78 24.83 3.41
C VAL A 401 27.92 23.88 3.80
N CYS A 402 28.29 22.92 2.95
CA CYS A 402 29.44 22.05 3.23
C CYS A 402 30.71 22.86 3.51
N ASN A 403 31.00 23.87 2.68
CA ASN A 403 32.18 24.71 2.85
C ASN A 403 32.12 25.56 4.13
N ALA A 404 30.93 26.08 4.48
CA ALA A 404 30.74 26.83 5.71
C ALA A 404 31.01 25.97 6.96
N ILE A 405 30.56 24.71 6.95
CA ILE A 405 30.73 23.79 8.09
C ILE A 405 32.18 23.26 8.17
N SER A 406 32.82 23.02 7.03
CA SER A 406 34.20 22.48 6.99
C SER A 406 35.30 23.55 7.10
N ASP A 407 34.94 24.79 7.49
CA ASP A 407 35.82 25.99 7.46
C ASP A 407 36.63 26.14 6.16
N ASN A 408 36.03 25.74 5.04
CA ASN A 408 36.68 25.81 3.74
C ASN A 408 36.49 27.20 3.14
N LYS A 409 37.52 28.04 3.28
CA LYS A 409 37.53 29.44 2.82
C LYS A 409 37.32 29.63 1.31
N SER A 410 37.51 28.58 0.50
CA SER A 410 37.35 28.67 -0.95
C SER A 410 36.34 27.64 -1.47
N ALA A 411 35.30 28.13 -2.13
CA ALA A 411 34.32 27.29 -2.82
C ALA A 411 34.90 26.47 -3.99
N GLN A 412 36.14 26.75 -4.40
CA GLN A 412 36.85 25.98 -5.44
C GLN A 412 37.69 24.83 -4.87
N LYS A 413 37.88 24.77 -3.55
CA LYS A 413 38.52 23.63 -2.90
C LYS A 413 37.47 22.59 -2.57
N CYS A 414 37.83 21.31 -2.71
CA CYS A 414 36.97 20.25 -2.22
C CYS A 414 36.93 20.26 -0.69
N TYR A 415 35.73 20.28 -0.11
CA TYR A 415 35.54 20.28 1.34
C TYR A 415 35.95 18.94 2.00
N ILE A 416 36.09 17.85 1.23
CA ILE A 416 36.46 16.52 1.75
C ILE A 416 37.98 16.38 1.91
N CYS A 417 38.74 16.72 0.87
CA CYS A 417 40.20 16.51 0.84
C CYS A 417 41.01 17.82 0.85
N GLY A 418 40.36 18.99 0.77
CA GLY A 418 41.02 20.29 0.73
C GLY A 418 41.80 20.61 -0.55
N ALA A 419 41.77 19.72 -1.54
CA ALA A 419 42.46 19.92 -2.81
C ALA A 419 41.82 21.07 -3.62
N GLY A 420 42.67 21.91 -4.20
CA GLY A 420 42.24 22.95 -5.15
C GLY A 420 42.26 22.44 -6.60
N PRO A 421 41.77 23.24 -7.56
CA PRO A 421 41.65 22.80 -8.95
C PRO A 421 42.96 22.32 -9.58
N LYS A 422 44.09 22.96 -9.24
CA LYS A 422 45.42 22.56 -9.74
C LYS A 422 45.83 21.15 -9.29
N ASP A 423 45.42 20.74 -8.09
CA ASP A 423 45.76 19.43 -7.53
C ASP A 423 44.83 18.34 -8.07
N MET A 424 43.58 18.69 -8.43
CA MET A 424 42.52 17.74 -8.78
C MET A 424 42.84 16.87 -10.00
N ASN A 425 43.61 17.40 -10.95
CA ASN A 425 44.03 16.63 -12.12
C ASN A 425 45.18 15.67 -11.82
N ASN A 426 45.80 15.72 -10.63
CA ASN A 426 46.82 14.75 -10.21
C ASN A 426 46.18 13.63 -9.39
N LEU A 427 45.62 12.65 -10.10
CA LEU A 427 44.86 11.55 -9.48
C LEU A 427 45.66 10.73 -8.47
N ASN A 428 46.97 10.54 -8.69
CA ASN A 428 47.81 9.80 -7.76
C ASN A 428 47.96 10.54 -6.42
N THR A 429 48.17 11.85 -6.48
CA THR A 429 48.23 12.70 -5.29
C THR A 429 46.89 12.75 -4.57
N ILE A 430 45.78 12.90 -5.30
CA ILE A 430 44.44 12.94 -4.70
C ILE A 430 44.09 11.62 -4.00
N LYS A 431 44.43 10.48 -4.60
CA LYS A 431 44.16 9.15 -4.03
C LYS A 431 44.85 8.93 -2.68
N GLN A 432 46.01 9.55 -2.47
CA GLN A 432 46.79 9.42 -1.23
C GLN A 432 46.50 10.54 -0.23
N ARG A 433 45.71 11.55 -0.62
CA ARG A 433 45.47 12.72 0.20
C ARG A 433 44.60 12.35 1.41
N PRO A 434 44.99 12.73 2.65
CA PRO A 434 44.15 12.51 3.80
C PRO A 434 42.84 13.30 3.66
N ILE A 435 41.76 12.72 4.17
CA ILE A 435 40.43 13.34 4.23
C ILE A 435 40.00 13.45 5.68
N ASP A 436 39.17 14.44 5.98
CA ASP A 436 38.46 14.48 7.25
C ASP A 436 37.22 13.57 7.17
N PRO A 437 37.16 12.45 7.93
CA PRO A 437 36.03 11.52 7.89
C PRO A 437 34.70 12.17 8.29
N SER A 438 34.73 13.26 9.08
CA SER A 438 33.51 13.97 9.50
C SER A 438 32.73 14.51 8.29
N THR A 439 33.45 14.91 7.24
CA THR A 439 32.87 15.49 6.01
C THR A 439 32.13 14.46 5.15
N LEU A 440 32.36 13.16 5.37
CA LEU A 440 31.63 12.09 4.67
C LEU A 440 30.15 12.06 5.08
N SER A 441 29.83 12.56 6.28
CA SER A 441 28.45 12.65 6.77
C SER A 441 27.56 13.59 5.96
N PHE A 442 28.16 14.51 5.19
CA PHE A 442 27.45 15.44 4.30
C PHE A 442 26.82 14.75 3.08
N GLY A 443 27.28 13.53 2.77
CA GLY A 443 26.80 12.75 1.64
C GLY A 443 27.08 13.40 0.28
N LEU A 444 26.39 12.90 -0.75
CA LEU A 444 26.51 13.40 -2.13
C LEU A 444 25.20 14.08 -2.56
N SER A 445 25.30 15.37 -2.89
CA SER A 445 24.15 16.12 -3.42
C SER A 445 23.92 15.78 -4.89
N SER A 446 23.02 14.83 -5.17
CA SER A 446 22.73 14.36 -6.54
C SER A 446 22.27 15.50 -7.46
N LEU A 447 21.42 16.41 -6.97
CA LEU A 447 20.95 17.57 -7.73
C LEU A 447 22.12 18.44 -8.21
N HIS A 448 23.02 18.81 -7.30
CA HIS A 448 24.17 19.63 -7.63
C HIS A 448 25.19 18.87 -8.48
N ALA A 449 25.34 17.55 -8.32
CA ALA A 449 26.18 16.75 -9.20
C ALA A 449 25.71 16.85 -10.67
N TRP A 450 24.41 16.70 -10.94
CA TRP A 450 23.85 16.87 -12.29
C TRP A 450 24.18 18.25 -12.88
N ILE A 451 23.96 19.32 -12.10
CA ILE A 451 24.19 20.70 -12.54
C ILE A 451 25.69 20.94 -12.79
N ARG A 452 26.56 20.56 -11.84
CA ARG A 452 28.01 20.81 -11.93
C ARG A 452 28.69 20.00 -13.02
N PHE A 453 28.28 18.75 -13.24
CA PHE A 453 28.79 17.94 -14.35
C PHE A 453 28.41 18.57 -15.70
N PHE A 454 27.17 19.05 -15.84
CA PHE A 454 26.74 19.77 -17.02
C PHE A 454 27.54 21.08 -17.23
N GLU A 455 27.66 21.90 -16.18
CA GLU A 455 28.42 23.16 -16.23
C GLU A 455 29.89 22.93 -16.59
N CYS A 456 30.52 21.88 -16.04
CA CYS A 456 31.88 21.48 -16.38
C CYS A 456 32.02 21.23 -17.89
N LEU A 457 31.17 20.38 -18.48
CA LEU A 457 31.25 20.05 -19.90
C LEU A 457 30.94 21.25 -20.81
N ILE A 458 29.99 22.10 -20.42
CA ILE A 458 29.69 23.33 -21.15
C ILE A 458 30.86 24.32 -21.09
N HIS A 459 31.52 24.45 -19.94
CA HIS A 459 32.70 25.29 -19.81
C HIS A 459 33.90 24.75 -20.58
N VAL A 460 34.07 23.42 -20.67
CA VAL A 460 35.04 22.80 -21.59
C VAL A 460 34.70 23.18 -23.03
N ALA A 461 33.44 23.02 -23.45
CA ALA A 461 32.98 23.30 -24.81
C ALA A 461 33.28 24.74 -25.27
N TYR A 462 33.05 25.72 -24.39
CA TYR A 462 33.35 27.12 -24.68
C TYR A 462 34.85 27.41 -24.88
N ARG A 463 35.72 26.53 -24.39
CA ARG A 463 37.17 26.71 -24.36
C ARG A 463 37.92 25.82 -25.34
N LEU A 464 37.24 24.92 -26.05
CA LEU A 464 37.88 23.99 -27.00
C LEU A 464 38.72 24.69 -28.08
N GLY A 465 38.37 25.94 -28.44
CA GLY A 465 39.08 26.72 -29.44
C GLY A 465 40.46 27.23 -29.00
N PHE A 466 40.69 27.47 -27.71
CA PHE A 466 41.96 28.03 -27.20
C PHE A 466 42.63 27.18 -26.12
N LYS A 467 41.93 26.16 -25.57
CA LYS A 467 42.49 25.11 -24.70
C LYS A 467 43.26 25.64 -23.48
N LYS A 468 42.66 26.57 -22.75
CA LYS A 468 43.17 27.05 -21.45
C LYS A 468 42.04 27.07 -20.43
N TRP A 469 42.36 26.82 -19.16
CA TRP A 469 41.39 26.85 -18.07
C TRP A 469 40.74 28.25 -17.89
N GLN A 470 41.57 29.29 -17.86
CA GLN A 470 41.12 30.67 -17.74
C GLN A 470 41.16 31.39 -19.09
N ALA A 471 40.09 32.10 -19.41
CA ALA A 471 40.05 33.02 -20.54
C ALA A 471 40.57 34.40 -20.10
N ARG A 472 41.68 34.86 -20.68
CA ARG A 472 42.29 36.17 -20.41
C ARG A 472 42.58 36.88 -21.73
N GLY A 473 42.45 38.20 -21.78
CA GLY A 473 42.64 38.98 -23.01
C GLY A 473 41.74 38.49 -24.14
N ASP A 474 42.32 38.27 -25.33
CA ASP A 474 41.62 37.85 -26.56
C ASP A 474 40.80 36.56 -26.40
N ASP A 475 41.21 35.66 -25.49
CA ASP A 475 40.46 34.42 -25.20
C ASP A 475 39.02 34.73 -24.70
N GLN A 476 38.78 35.91 -24.11
CA GLN A 476 37.45 36.30 -23.63
C GLN A 476 36.46 36.56 -24.77
N GLU A 477 36.92 37.16 -25.86
CA GLU A 477 36.08 37.39 -27.03
C GLU A 477 35.77 36.07 -27.74
N MET A 478 36.77 35.20 -27.86
CA MET A 478 36.58 33.83 -28.37
C MET A 478 35.56 33.05 -27.55
N LEU A 479 35.65 33.14 -26.21
CA LEU A 479 34.71 32.50 -25.29
C LEU A 479 33.29 33.04 -25.46
N LYS A 480 33.10 34.37 -25.53
CA LYS A 480 31.77 34.99 -25.72
C LYS A 480 31.14 34.55 -27.04
N LYS A 481 31.92 34.53 -28.13
CA LYS A 481 31.47 34.07 -29.46
C LYS A 481 31.06 32.60 -29.41
N LYS A 482 31.90 31.73 -28.84
CA LYS A 482 31.62 30.29 -28.77
C LYS A 482 30.44 29.98 -27.85
N LYS A 483 30.31 30.69 -26.73
CA LYS A 483 29.15 30.60 -25.82
C LYS A 483 27.85 30.92 -26.56
N LYS A 484 27.80 32.03 -27.30
CA LYS A 484 26.61 32.42 -28.08
C LYS A 484 26.26 31.40 -29.17
N GLU A 485 27.27 30.88 -29.89
CA GLU A 485 27.07 29.84 -30.91
C GLU A 485 26.43 28.57 -30.31
N ILE A 486 27.01 28.06 -29.21
CA ILE A 486 26.53 26.84 -28.54
C ILE A 486 25.13 27.07 -27.95
N GLN A 487 24.87 28.23 -27.34
CA GLN A 487 23.54 28.61 -26.87
C GLN A 487 22.48 28.59 -27.98
N THR A 488 22.81 29.16 -29.16
CA THR A 488 21.90 29.17 -30.30
C THR A 488 21.62 27.76 -30.80
N LYS A 489 22.64 26.90 -30.94
CA LYS A 489 22.47 25.51 -31.39
C LYS A 489 21.63 24.69 -30.41
N PHE A 490 21.87 24.80 -29.10
CA PHE A 490 21.04 24.13 -28.10
C PHE A 490 19.58 24.58 -28.12
N ARG A 491 19.33 25.87 -28.38
CA ARG A 491 17.97 26.39 -28.55
C ARG A 491 17.31 25.86 -29.83
N GLN A 492 18.05 25.78 -30.93
CA GLN A 492 17.53 25.32 -32.22
C GLN A 492 17.25 23.81 -32.23
N GLU A 493 18.20 23.01 -31.76
CA GLU A 493 18.14 21.53 -31.88
C GLU A 493 17.38 20.88 -30.72
N LEU A 494 17.51 21.42 -29.50
CA LEU A 494 16.90 20.83 -28.29
C LEU A 494 15.90 21.76 -27.60
N GLY A 495 15.70 22.99 -28.06
CA GLY A 495 14.82 23.96 -27.37
C GLY A 495 15.32 24.29 -25.96
N LEU A 496 16.62 24.17 -25.69
CA LEU A 496 17.21 24.42 -24.38
C LEU A 496 17.78 25.84 -24.29
N LEU A 497 17.45 26.54 -23.21
CA LEU A 497 18.11 27.78 -22.82
C LEU A 497 19.21 27.45 -21.81
N ILE A 498 20.46 27.64 -22.19
CA ILE A 498 21.61 27.29 -21.35
C ILE A 498 22.39 28.54 -20.95
N ASP A 499 22.88 28.56 -19.71
CA ASP A 499 23.84 29.52 -19.20
C ASP A 499 23.44 31.00 -19.45
N GLN A 500 22.14 31.27 -19.26
CA GLN A 500 21.54 32.60 -19.30
C GLN A 500 21.12 33.02 -17.88
N PRO A 501 21.35 34.26 -17.46
CA PRO A 501 20.86 34.75 -16.17
C PRO A 501 19.32 34.80 -16.18
N ARG A 502 18.69 34.45 -15.06
CA ARG A 502 17.23 34.56 -14.94
C ARG A 502 16.80 36.01 -14.71
N PRO A 503 15.59 36.40 -15.15
CA PRO A 503 14.99 37.68 -14.77
C PRO A 503 14.99 37.85 -13.25
N GLY A 504 15.47 38.99 -12.75
CA GLY A 504 15.62 39.25 -11.31
C GLY A 504 17.02 38.97 -10.74
N GLY A 505 17.98 38.55 -11.57
CA GLY A 505 19.42 38.54 -11.22
C GLY A 505 19.90 37.38 -10.33
N SER A 506 18.99 36.51 -9.88
CA SER A 506 19.35 35.32 -9.09
C SER A 506 19.29 34.04 -9.92
N GLY A 507 20.42 33.33 -9.98
CA GLY A 507 20.56 32.05 -10.67
C GLY A 507 20.67 32.14 -12.20
N THR A 508 20.87 30.99 -12.82
CA THR A 508 20.96 30.84 -14.28
C THR A 508 19.91 29.85 -14.79
N THR A 509 19.79 29.71 -16.10
CA THR A 509 18.98 28.66 -16.71
C THR A 509 19.58 27.27 -16.54
N ASN A 510 20.79 27.13 -15.98
CA ASN A 510 21.41 25.83 -15.67
C ASN A 510 20.77 25.22 -14.42
N ASP A 511 19.61 24.61 -14.60
CA ASP A 511 18.93 23.83 -13.57
C ASP A 511 19.00 22.33 -13.84
N GLY A 512 18.47 21.55 -12.90
CA GLY A 512 18.45 20.10 -13.02
C GLY A 512 17.70 19.58 -14.25
N ASN A 513 16.70 20.32 -14.76
CA ASN A 513 15.98 19.91 -15.98
C ASN A 513 16.85 20.10 -17.22
N THR A 514 17.55 21.23 -17.29
CA THR A 514 18.50 21.53 -18.36
C THR A 514 19.63 20.50 -18.40
N ALA A 515 20.23 20.19 -17.25
CA ALA A 515 21.26 19.16 -17.13
C ALA A 515 20.75 17.78 -17.58
N ARG A 516 19.60 17.32 -17.09
CA ARG A 516 19.02 16.02 -17.49
C ARG A 516 18.77 15.94 -18.99
N ARG A 517 18.22 16.98 -19.61
CA ARG A 517 17.97 17.01 -21.06
C ARG A 517 19.27 16.98 -21.86
N PHE A 518 20.32 17.67 -21.40
CA PHE A 518 21.65 17.61 -22.01
C PHE A 518 22.20 16.16 -22.02
N PHE A 519 22.15 15.46 -20.89
CA PHE A 519 22.67 14.09 -20.79
C PHE A 519 21.73 13.04 -21.41
N SER A 520 20.46 13.35 -21.64
CA SER A 520 19.50 12.42 -22.27
C SER A 520 19.88 12.09 -23.71
N ASN A 521 20.50 13.03 -24.43
CA ASN A 521 20.92 12.86 -25.83
C ASN A 521 22.42 13.12 -26.01
N PRO A 522 23.32 12.19 -25.60
CA PRO A 522 24.76 12.38 -25.69
C PRO A 522 25.26 12.66 -27.11
N ASP A 523 24.64 12.08 -28.14
CA ASP A 523 24.98 12.32 -29.54
C ASP A 523 24.79 13.78 -29.95
N VAL A 524 23.60 14.33 -29.74
CA VAL A 524 23.27 15.72 -30.07
C VAL A 524 24.13 16.66 -29.22
N SER A 525 24.24 16.40 -27.91
CA SER A 525 25.06 17.21 -27.02
C SER A 525 26.53 17.21 -27.42
N SER A 526 27.10 16.07 -27.82
CA SER A 526 28.47 15.96 -28.33
C SER A 526 28.64 16.72 -29.65
N SER A 527 27.70 16.58 -30.59
CA SER A 527 27.69 17.29 -31.87
C SER A 527 27.70 18.82 -31.69
N ILE A 528 26.83 19.33 -30.81
CA ILE A 528 26.72 20.78 -30.55
C ILE A 528 27.96 21.31 -29.83
N THR A 529 28.43 20.60 -28.80
CA THR A 529 29.51 21.09 -27.93
C THR A 529 30.91 20.82 -28.47
N GLY A 530 31.08 19.79 -29.29
CA GLY A 530 32.39 19.23 -29.65
C GLY A 530 33.07 18.44 -28.53
N VAL A 531 32.39 18.20 -27.42
CA VAL A 531 32.90 17.36 -26.31
C VAL A 531 32.80 15.89 -26.69
N ASP A 532 33.77 15.09 -26.26
CA ASP A 532 33.87 13.66 -26.53
C ASP A 532 32.63 12.93 -26.01
N LYS A 533 31.91 12.26 -26.90
CA LYS A 533 30.67 11.55 -26.58
C LYS A 533 30.85 10.54 -25.44
N ASN A 534 31.98 9.84 -25.39
CA ASN A 534 32.23 8.82 -24.37
C ASN A 534 32.28 9.45 -22.97
N ILE A 535 32.90 10.62 -22.83
CA ILE A 535 32.91 11.37 -21.56
C ILE A 535 31.48 11.73 -21.13
N ILE A 536 30.64 12.23 -22.06
CA ILE A 536 29.24 12.58 -21.77
C ILE A 536 28.47 11.35 -21.29
N VAL A 537 28.65 10.20 -21.96
CA VAL A 537 28.01 8.93 -21.59
C VAL A 537 28.48 8.45 -20.21
N ARG A 538 29.78 8.47 -19.92
CA ARG A 538 30.29 8.05 -18.61
C ARG A 538 29.80 8.95 -17.48
N PHE A 539 29.76 10.27 -17.71
CA PHE A 539 29.18 11.23 -16.77
C PHE A 539 27.69 10.92 -16.50
N LYS A 540 26.92 10.65 -17.55
CA LYS A 540 25.52 10.22 -17.43
C LYS A 540 25.37 8.98 -16.55
N VAL A 541 26.18 7.94 -16.78
CA VAL A 541 26.13 6.68 -15.99
C VAL A 541 26.41 6.96 -14.51
N ILE A 542 27.44 7.76 -14.21
CA ILE A 542 27.76 8.14 -12.82
C ILE A 542 26.55 8.83 -12.17
N LEU A 543 25.94 9.78 -12.86
CA LEU A 543 24.81 10.57 -12.37
C LEU A 543 23.53 9.74 -12.18
N GLU A 544 23.27 8.77 -13.06
CA GLU A 544 22.16 7.81 -12.94
C GLU A 544 22.37 6.86 -11.75
N VAL A 545 23.59 6.33 -11.57
CA VAL A 545 23.92 5.43 -10.46
C VAL A 545 23.73 6.12 -9.11
N ILE A 546 24.24 7.34 -8.92
CA ILE A 546 24.06 8.08 -7.66
C ILE A 546 22.60 8.51 -7.41
N SER A 547 21.79 8.59 -8.46
CA SER A 547 20.37 8.98 -8.38
C SER A 547 19.41 7.79 -8.36
N SER A 548 19.92 6.55 -8.40
CA SER A 548 19.12 5.33 -8.56
C SER A 548 18.22 5.01 -7.36
N GLY A 549 18.61 5.45 -6.16
CA GLY A 549 17.94 5.06 -4.91
C GLY A 549 18.28 3.66 -4.41
N GLU A 550 19.17 2.95 -5.10
CA GLU A 550 19.54 1.56 -4.83
C GLU A 550 20.92 1.42 -4.20
N LYS A 551 21.22 0.23 -3.68
CA LYS A 551 22.56 -0.08 -3.14
C LYS A 551 23.57 -0.15 -4.28
N ILE A 552 24.59 0.69 -4.21
CA ILE A 552 25.67 0.77 -5.20
C ILE A 552 26.80 -0.21 -4.83
N LYS A 553 27.34 -0.91 -5.83
CA LYS A 553 28.55 -1.71 -5.65
C LYS A 553 29.78 -0.80 -5.63
N GLY A 554 30.30 -0.54 -4.42
CA GLY A 554 31.28 0.52 -4.19
C GLY A 554 32.60 0.34 -4.96
N VAL A 555 33.10 -0.89 -5.09
CA VAL A 555 34.38 -1.19 -5.77
C VAL A 555 34.29 -0.90 -7.26
N GLU A 556 33.25 -1.41 -7.92
CA GLU A 556 33.02 -1.23 -9.36
C GLU A 556 32.72 0.24 -9.68
N PHE A 557 31.93 0.90 -8.84
CA PHE A 557 31.65 2.33 -9.00
C PHE A 557 32.91 3.17 -8.86
N ASN A 558 33.77 2.88 -7.89
CA ASN A 558 35.06 3.55 -7.71
C ASN A 558 35.99 3.36 -8.93
N ASN A 559 36.08 2.14 -9.47
CA ASN A 559 36.89 1.89 -10.67
C ASN A 559 36.36 2.68 -11.87
N TYR A 560 35.03 2.65 -12.07
CA TYR A 560 34.39 3.36 -13.18
C TYR A 560 34.60 4.88 -13.11
N THR A 561 34.46 5.48 -11.93
CA THR A 561 34.68 6.93 -11.73
C THR A 561 36.14 7.31 -11.90
N PHE A 562 37.07 6.48 -11.40
CA PHE A 562 38.51 6.72 -11.54
C PHE A 562 38.97 6.67 -13.01
N GLU A 563 38.56 5.65 -13.76
CA GLU A 563 38.81 5.55 -15.20
C GLU A 563 38.20 6.74 -15.97
N THR A 564 37.01 7.19 -15.54
CA THR A 564 36.37 8.36 -16.16
C THR A 564 37.20 9.63 -15.94
N ALA A 565 37.75 9.82 -14.75
CA ALA A 565 38.63 10.93 -14.45
C ALA A 565 39.93 10.87 -15.28
N GLN A 566 40.53 9.68 -15.42
CA GLN A 566 41.71 9.47 -16.28
C GLN A 566 41.40 9.84 -17.75
N LEU A 567 40.27 9.37 -18.27
CA LEU A 567 39.83 9.70 -19.63
C LEU A 567 39.62 11.21 -19.80
N PHE A 568 38.94 11.87 -18.84
CA PHE A 568 38.71 13.32 -18.88
C PHE A 568 40.03 14.10 -18.93
N ILE A 569 40.97 13.79 -18.04
CA ILE A 569 42.27 14.46 -17.97
C ILE A 569 43.07 14.22 -19.25
N SER A 570 43.02 13.01 -19.83
CA SER A 570 43.72 12.71 -21.08
C SER A 570 43.19 13.53 -22.28
N LYS A 571 41.87 13.76 -22.33
CA LYS A 571 41.21 14.50 -23.43
C LYS A 571 41.29 16.02 -23.23
N TYR A 572 41.22 16.48 -21.98
CA TYR A 572 41.14 17.89 -21.61
C TYR A 572 42.19 18.26 -20.54
N PRO A 573 43.49 18.03 -20.76
CA PRO A 573 44.53 18.23 -19.73
C PRO A 573 44.68 19.70 -19.29
N TRP A 574 44.22 20.62 -20.13
CA TRP A 574 44.25 22.07 -19.92
C TRP A 574 43.07 22.61 -19.10
N PHE A 575 42.09 21.77 -18.77
CA PHE A 575 40.94 22.13 -17.96
C PHE A 575 41.01 21.42 -16.60
N TYR A 576 40.99 22.20 -15.52
CA TYR A 576 40.99 21.67 -14.16
C TYR A 576 39.56 21.38 -13.71
N LEU A 577 39.34 20.15 -13.20
CA LEU A 577 38.07 19.66 -12.65
C LEU A 577 37.65 20.40 -11.37
#